data_AF-A0A673Z0Z7-F1
#
_entry.id   AF-A0A673Z0Z7-F1
#
_cell.length_a   1.000
_cell.length_b   1.000
_cell.length_c   1.000
_cell.angle_alpha   90.00
_cell.angle_beta   90.00
_cell.angle_gamma   90.00
#
_symmetry.space_group_name_H-M   'P 1'
#
loop_
_entity.id
_entity.type
_entity.pdbx_description
1 polymer ?
#
loop_
_entity_poly.entity_id
_entity_poly.type
_entity_poly.pdbx_seq_one_letter_code
_entity_poly.pdbx_strand_id
1 'polypeptide(L)'
;MAIFNIFAHFTKEFHKLAHRLTAVCPSGTFRDNPESPPAPVFQLTLRRPSLIKDTFRQLGAADHDYFKRELVVQFVEDMKLSLVNKRDFFLHVFEELLAPESEMFMYNDTKTLVWFPAKPRVEEKSYFLFGVLCGMALYNHNIVHLPFPLALFKKMVGVKPSLEDLREFDPVVGRSLRYLLEDYTDDDVEENLDMTFTVSWDDLKVELDPKETGKSVTSFNKKQFVDAYVNLAFNRSAEKVFEEFRRGFFKVCDRDVVELFQPEELRGVMVGKEDYDWDTLKQVYIQPSFITQCGAGC
;
A
#
# COMPACT_ATOMS: atom_id res chain seq x y z
N MET A 1 -24.06 4.91 1.93
CA MET A 1 -24.56 6.18 1.34
C MET A 1 -23.46 7.16 0.96
N ALA A 2 -22.35 7.31 1.71
CA ALA A 2 -21.27 8.25 1.37
C ALA A 2 -20.39 7.83 0.16
N ILE A 3 -20.15 6.52 -0.05
CA ILE A 3 -19.21 6.01 -1.08
C ILE A 3 -19.78 6.09 -2.51
N PHE A 4 -21.09 5.88 -2.70
CA PHE A 4 -21.75 6.13 -4.00
C PHE A 4 -21.56 7.59 -4.42
N ASN A 5 -21.50 8.51 -3.46
CA ASN A 5 -21.26 9.92 -3.71
C ASN A 5 -19.79 10.21 -4.01
N ILE A 6 -18.84 9.45 -3.45
CA ILE A 6 -17.39 9.59 -3.70
C ILE A 6 -16.98 8.96 -5.03
N PHE A 7 -17.48 7.77 -5.38
CA PHE A 7 -17.29 7.20 -6.73
C PHE A 7 -17.94 8.09 -7.79
N ALA A 8 -19.13 8.64 -7.53
CA ALA A 8 -19.76 9.62 -8.41
C ALA A 8 -18.96 10.93 -8.46
N HIS A 9 -18.39 11.40 -7.35
CA HIS A 9 -17.56 12.60 -7.31
C HIS A 9 -16.24 12.40 -8.06
N PHE A 10 -15.55 11.28 -7.86
CA PHE A 10 -14.34 10.91 -8.60
C PHE A 10 -14.63 10.77 -10.09
N THR A 11 -15.70 10.06 -10.46
CA THR A 11 -16.13 9.95 -11.86
C THR A 11 -16.48 11.31 -12.46
N LYS A 12 -17.09 12.21 -11.67
CA LYS A 12 -17.51 13.56 -12.10
C LYS A 12 -16.36 14.55 -12.19
N GLU A 13 -15.41 14.54 -11.25
CA GLU A 13 -14.20 15.37 -11.29
C GLU A 13 -13.25 14.89 -12.38
N PHE A 14 -13.12 13.57 -12.57
CA PHE A 14 -12.38 12.99 -13.69
C PHE A 14 -13.06 13.32 -15.04
N HIS A 15 -14.40 13.26 -15.14
CA HIS A 15 -15.14 13.73 -16.32
C HIS A 15 -14.97 15.23 -16.57
N LYS A 16 -14.99 16.07 -15.53
CA LYS A 16 -14.76 17.53 -15.67
C LYS A 16 -13.33 17.84 -16.11
N LEU A 17 -12.34 17.11 -15.60
CA LEU A 17 -10.94 17.26 -15.97
C LEU A 17 -10.70 16.78 -17.42
N ALA A 18 -11.26 15.63 -17.78
CA ALA A 18 -11.25 15.12 -19.16
C ALA A 18 -11.95 16.09 -20.13
N HIS A 19 -13.08 16.69 -19.73
CA HIS A 19 -13.80 17.70 -20.52
C HIS A 19 -13.02 19.03 -20.64
N ARG A 20 -12.21 19.41 -19.64
CA ARG A 20 -11.33 20.59 -19.73
C ARG A 20 -10.15 20.36 -20.66
N LEU A 21 -9.63 19.13 -20.71
CA LEU A 21 -8.54 18.75 -21.62
C LEU A 21 -9.03 18.56 -23.07
N THR A 22 -10.29 18.15 -23.28
CA THR A 22 -10.89 18.06 -24.62
C THR A 22 -11.46 19.38 -25.14
N ALA A 23 -11.62 20.40 -24.30
CA ALA A 23 -12.13 21.73 -24.68
C ALA A 23 -11.19 22.54 -25.61
N VAL A 24 -10.08 21.96 -26.08
CA VAL A 24 -9.21 22.57 -27.11
C VAL A 24 -9.70 22.27 -28.54
N CYS A 25 -10.70 21.40 -28.72
CA CYS A 25 -11.29 21.12 -30.04
C CYS A 25 -12.79 21.42 -30.05
N PRO A 26 -13.29 22.32 -30.92
CA PRO A 26 -14.69 22.67 -30.94
C PRO A 26 -15.53 21.52 -31.52
N SER A 27 -16.59 21.19 -30.78
CA SER A 27 -17.55 20.13 -31.02
C SER A 27 -18.18 20.20 -32.41
N GLY A 28 -18.09 19.10 -33.17
CA GLY A 28 -18.90 18.82 -34.34
C GLY A 28 -19.46 17.41 -34.22
N THR A 29 -20.78 17.29 -34.29
CA THR A 29 -21.60 16.06 -34.35
C THR A 29 -20.86 14.84 -34.92
N PHE A 30 -20.55 13.86 -34.07
CA PHE A 30 -20.08 12.55 -34.53
C PHE A 30 -21.24 11.78 -35.15
N ARG A 31 -21.24 11.68 -36.47
CA ARG A 31 -21.78 10.50 -37.17
C ARG A 31 -20.79 9.38 -36.92
N ASP A 32 -21.26 8.23 -36.41
CA ASP A 32 -20.47 7.01 -36.33
C ASP A 32 -19.92 6.66 -37.71
N ASN A 33 -18.62 6.88 -37.91
CA ASN A 33 -17.92 6.54 -39.13
C ASN A 33 -17.09 5.27 -38.85
N PRO A 34 -17.42 4.10 -39.42
CA PRO A 34 -16.78 2.82 -39.11
C PRO A 34 -15.32 2.68 -39.59
N GLU A 35 -14.73 3.75 -40.15
CA GLU A 35 -13.35 3.79 -40.66
C GLU A 35 -12.35 4.47 -39.73
N SER A 36 -12.74 4.95 -38.54
CA SER A 36 -11.74 5.43 -37.57
C SER A 36 -10.94 4.26 -37.03
N PRO A 37 -9.59 4.28 -37.07
CA PRO A 37 -8.79 3.24 -36.43
C PRO A 37 -9.21 3.12 -34.96
N PRO A 38 -9.37 1.89 -34.43
CA PRO A 38 -9.78 1.69 -33.05
C PRO A 38 -8.84 2.48 -32.12
N ALA A 39 -9.42 3.10 -31.09
CA ALA A 39 -8.65 3.84 -30.11
C ALA A 39 -7.47 2.97 -29.63
N PRO A 40 -6.26 3.52 -29.52
CA PRO A 40 -5.10 2.72 -29.21
C PRO A 40 -5.24 2.10 -27.81
N VAL A 41 -5.15 0.78 -27.74
CA VAL A 41 -5.19 0.00 -26.49
C VAL A 41 -3.77 -0.29 -25.98
N PHE A 42 -3.66 -0.60 -24.70
CA PHE A 42 -2.47 -1.21 -24.13
C PHE A 42 -2.73 -2.70 -23.86
N GLN A 43 -2.19 -3.56 -24.72
CA GLN A 43 -2.41 -5.00 -24.63
C GLN A 43 -1.28 -5.70 -23.90
N LEU A 44 -1.63 -6.51 -22.89
CA LEU A 44 -0.74 -7.47 -22.24
C LEU A 44 -1.10 -8.88 -22.69
N THR A 45 -0.14 -9.60 -23.28
CA THR A 45 -0.27 -11.02 -23.64
C THR A 45 0.55 -11.84 -22.65
N LEU A 46 -0.12 -12.58 -21.76
CA LEU A 46 0.47 -13.18 -20.56
C LEU A 46 0.30 -14.70 -20.56
N ARG A 47 1.26 -15.43 -19.98
CA ARG A 47 1.14 -16.86 -19.69
C ARG A 47 0.92 -17.05 -18.20
N ARG A 48 -0.09 -17.83 -17.81
CA ARG A 48 -0.40 -18.07 -16.38
C ARG A 48 0.82 -18.62 -15.60
N PRO A 49 1.60 -19.59 -16.12
CA PRO A 49 2.78 -20.12 -15.42
C PRO A 49 3.97 -19.15 -15.34
N SER A 50 3.90 -17.96 -15.92
CA SER A 50 5.01 -16.98 -15.95
C SER A 50 4.48 -15.56 -15.79
N LEU A 51 3.43 -15.39 -14.99
CA LEU A 51 2.64 -14.17 -14.91
C LEU A 51 3.49 -12.94 -14.56
N ILE A 52 4.24 -13.00 -13.45
CA ILE A 52 5.13 -11.90 -13.04
C ILE A 52 6.15 -11.57 -14.13
N LYS A 53 6.84 -12.59 -14.64
CA LYS A 53 7.92 -12.42 -15.62
C LYS A 53 7.42 -11.78 -16.91
N ASP A 54 6.29 -12.25 -17.44
CA ASP A 54 5.71 -11.72 -18.67
C ASP A 54 5.16 -10.30 -18.48
N THR A 55 4.59 -10.03 -17.30
CA THR A 55 4.08 -8.71 -16.91
C THR A 55 5.22 -7.70 -16.83
N PHE A 56 6.25 -7.98 -16.02
CA PHE A 56 7.37 -7.06 -15.84
C PHE A 56 8.16 -6.84 -17.13
N ARG A 57 8.32 -7.87 -17.97
CA ARG A 57 8.94 -7.72 -19.28
C ARG A 57 8.15 -6.76 -20.18
N GLN A 58 6.83 -6.91 -20.24
CA GLN A 58 5.99 -6.07 -21.11
C GLN A 58 5.85 -4.64 -20.59
N LEU A 59 5.67 -4.47 -19.28
CA LEU A 59 5.64 -3.14 -18.66
C LEU A 59 6.98 -2.42 -18.80
N GLY A 60 8.10 -3.14 -18.64
CA GLY A 60 9.45 -2.57 -18.79
C GLY A 60 9.83 -2.22 -20.23
N ALA A 61 9.18 -2.82 -21.23
CA ALA A 61 9.40 -2.54 -22.65
C ALA A 61 8.39 -1.54 -23.24
N ALA A 62 7.30 -1.26 -22.52
CA ALA A 62 6.25 -0.37 -22.99
C ALA A 62 6.65 1.10 -22.87
N ASP A 63 6.15 1.91 -23.81
CA ASP A 63 6.16 3.36 -23.65
C ASP A 63 5.22 3.74 -22.49
N HIS A 64 5.67 4.64 -21.62
CA HIS A 64 4.90 5.08 -20.46
C HIS A 64 3.58 5.76 -20.86
N ASP A 65 3.50 6.35 -22.05
CA ASP A 65 2.25 6.93 -22.58
C ASP A 65 1.15 5.88 -22.79
N TYR A 66 1.51 4.60 -22.86
CA TYR A 66 0.54 3.51 -23.02
C TYR A 66 -0.17 3.14 -21.73
N PHE A 67 0.40 3.43 -20.55
CA PHE A 67 -0.21 3.02 -19.28
C PHE A 67 -1.56 3.67 -19.00
N LYS A 68 -1.86 4.81 -19.65
CA LYS A 68 -3.15 5.53 -19.56
C LYS A 68 -4.16 5.11 -20.63
N ARG A 69 -3.79 4.21 -21.54
CA ARG A 69 -4.69 3.65 -22.57
C ARG A 69 -5.58 2.57 -21.97
N GLU A 70 -6.62 2.20 -22.70
CA GLU A 70 -7.48 1.08 -22.31
C GLU A 70 -6.65 -0.21 -22.22
N LEU A 71 -6.58 -0.79 -21.01
CA LEU A 71 -5.87 -2.04 -20.78
C LEU A 71 -6.68 -3.22 -21.33
N VAL A 72 -6.06 -4.02 -22.17
CA VAL A 72 -6.57 -5.31 -22.65
C VAL A 72 -5.64 -6.41 -22.16
N VAL A 73 -6.20 -7.44 -21.52
CA VAL A 73 -5.43 -8.60 -21.04
C VAL A 73 -5.84 -9.83 -21.82
N GLN A 74 -4.86 -10.50 -22.41
CA GLN A 74 -5.03 -11.76 -23.13
C GLN A 74 -4.11 -12.82 -22.54
N PHE A 75 -4.69 -13.94 -22.11
CA PHE A 75 -3.91 -15.11 -21.70
C PHE A 75 -3.61 -15.97 -22.92
N VAL A 76 -2.40 -16.51 -23.04
CA VAL A 76 -2.04 -17.39 -24.16
C VAL A 76 -2.89 -18.67 -24.14
N GLU A 77 -3.26 -19.13 -22.94
CA GLU A 77 -4.08 -20.30 -22.70
C GLU A 77 -5.58 -20.06 -22.97
N ASP A 78 -6.03 -18.80 -22.95
CA ASP A 78 -7.40 -18.40 -23.28
C ASP A 78 -7.41 -17.15 -24.16
N MET A 79 -7.59 -17.37 -25.47
CA MET A 79 -7.56 -16.29 -26.46
C MET A 79 -8.80 -15.41 -26.44
N LYS A 80 -9.83 -15.73 -25.62
CA LYS A 80 -11.05 -14.91 -25.52
C LYS A 80 -10.76 -13.66 -24.70
N LEU A 81 -11.01 -12.49 -25.31
CA LEU A 81 -10.94 -11.22 -24.60
C LEU A 81 -12.18 -11.06 -23.72
N SER A 82 -11.98 -10.79 -22.43
CA SER A 82 -13.07 -10.51 -21.50
C SER A 82 -12.63 -9.56 -20.38
N LEU A 83 -13.59 -8.88 -19.77
CA LEU A 83 -13.35 -8.10 -18.53
C LEU A 83 -12.90 -9.00 -17.36
N VAL A 84 -13.25 -10.29 -17.40
CA VAL A 84 -12.80 -11.27 -16.40
C VAL A 84 -11.28 -11.42 -16.47
N ASN A 85 -10.68 -11.44 -17.65
CA ASN A 85 -9.22 -11.56 -17.79
C ASN A 85 -8.48 -10.42 -17.08
N LYS A 86 -9.00 -9.19 -17.14
CA LYS A 86 -8.40 -8.04 -16.46
C LYS A 86 -8.47 -8.22 -14.94
N ARG A 87 -9.62 -8.62 -14.40
CA ARG A 87 -9.80 -8.86 -12.96
C ARG A 87 -8.92 -10.01 -12.48
N ASP A 88 -8.94 -11.13 -13.19
CA ASP A 88 -8.10 -12.29 -12.90
C ASP A 88 -6.62 -11.94 -12.94
N PHE A 89 -6.18 -11.16 -13.92
CA PHE A 89 -4.80 -10.71 -14.01
C PHE A 89 -4.36 -9.94 -12.76
N PHE A 90 -5.11 -8.91 -12.38
CA PHE A 90 -4.77 -8.12 -11.20
C PHE A 90 -4.85 -8.93 -9.91
N LEU A 91 -5.81 -9.84 -9.78
CA LEU A 91 -5.89 -10.74 -8.63
C LEU A 91 -4.61 -11.58 -8.50
N HIS A 92 -4.30 -12.37 -9.53
CA HIS A 92 -3.22 -13.34 -9.47
C HIS A 92 -1.83 -12.67 -9.48
N VAL A 93 -1.65 -11.57 -10.22
CA VAL A 93 -0.34 -10.90 -10.24
C VAL A 93 -0.01 -10.27 -8.90
N PHE A 94 -0.99 -9.72 -8.18
CA PHE A 94 -0.77 -9.18 -6.84
C PHE A 94 -0.57 -10.30 -5.82
N GLU A 95 -1.34 -11.39 -5.91
CA GLU A 95 -1.12 -12.58 -5.06
C GLU A 95 0.30 -13.14 -5.22
N GLU A 96 0.78 -13.34 -6.45
CA GLU A 96 2.13 -13.86 -6.69
C GLU A 96 3.22 -12.85 -6.27
N LEU A 97 3.04 -11.55 -6.52
CA LEU A 97 4.03 -10.51 -6.16
C LEU A 97 4.13 -10.26 -4.66
N LEU A 98 3.05 -10.51 -3.92
CA LEU A 98 2.98 -10.34 -2.46
C LEU A 98 3.18 -11.65 -1.71
N ALA A 99 3.44 -12.75 -2.43
CA ALA A 99 3.82 -14.02 -1.84
C ALA A 99 5.30 -13.99 -1.40
N PRO A 100 5.66 -14.71 -0.32
CA PRO A 100 7.04 -14.74 0.18
C PRO A 100 8.08 -15.17 -0.86
N GLU A 101 7.68 -16.02 -1.80
CA GLU A 101 8.50 -16.53 -2.91
C GLU A 101 8.95 -15.44 -3.88
N SER A 102 8.26 -14.30 -3.92
CA SER A 102 8.66 -13.15 -4.75
C SER A 102 9.92 -12.44 -4.23
N GLU A 103 10.21 -12.58 -2.93
CA GLU A 103 11.25 -11.87 -2.18
C GLU A 103 11.21 -10.33 -2.31
N MET A 104 10.11 -9.76 -2.81
CA MET A 104 10.01 -8.32 -3.04
C MET A 104 9.81 -7.53 -1.75
N PHE A 105 9.17 -8.12 -0.74
CA PHE A 105 8.74 -7.42 0.47
C PHE A 105 9.23 -8.12 1.74
N MET A 106 9.40 -7.33 2.79
CA MET A 106 9.52 -7.86 4.16
C MET A 106 8.12 -8.00 4.77
N TYR A 107 7.98 -8.93 5.71
CA TYR A 107 6.73 -9.14 6.44
C TYR A 107 6.90 -8.68 7.88
N ASN A 108 5.82 -8.22 8.48
CA ASN A 108 5.76 -8.07 9.93
C ASN A 108 5.78 -9.44 10.62
N ASP A 109 5.98 -9.45 11.94
CA ASP A 109 6.09 -10.68 12.75
C ASP A 109 4.88 -11.62 12.59
N THR A 110 3.68 -11.07 12.46
CA THR A 110 2.44 -11.84 12.28
C THR A 110 2.21 -12.31 10.84
N LYS A 111 3.05 -11.90 9.88
CA LYS A 111 2.93 -12.18 8.44
C LYS A 111 1.59 -11.74 7.84
N THR A 112 0.99 -10.70 8.41
CA THR A 112 -0.31 -10.15 7.97
C THR A 112 -0.14 -8.90 7.12
N LEU A 113 0.97 -8.18 7.31
CA LEU A 113 1.28 -6.97 6.57
C LEU A 113 2.67 -7.07 5.96
N VAL A 114 2.82 -6.41 4.81
CA VAL A 114 4.08 -6.28 4.09
C VAL A 114 4.60 -4.85 4.13
N TRP A 115 5.91 -4.71 4.01
CA TRP A 115 6.58 -3.43 3.82
C TRP A 115 7.76 -3.56 2.86
N PHE A 116 8.28 -2.42 2.42
CA PHE A 116 9.49 -2.39 1.61
C PHE A 116 10.70 -2.82 2.44
N PRO A 117 11.55 -3.72 1.93
CA PRO A 117 12.70 -4.23 2.68
C PRO A 117 13.77 -3.16 2.83
N ALA A 118 14.48 -3.18 3.96
CA ALA A 118 15.65 -2.32 4.18
C ALA A 118 16.81 -2.72 3.25
N LYS A 119 16.89 -4.01 2.91
CA LYS A 119 17.83 -4.55 1.94
C LYS A 119 17.11 -5.29 0.81
N PRO A 120 16.91 -4.65 -0.36
CA PRO A 120 16.26 -5.27 -1.51
C PRO A 120 16.97 -6.55 -1.95
N ARG A 121 16.19 -7.61 -2.18
CA ARG A 121 16.66 -8.89 -2.72
C ARG A 121 16.44 -8.98 -4.23
N VAL A 122 15.52 -8.18 -4.76
CA VAL A 122 15.23 -8.03 -6.18
C VAL A 122 15.80 -6.72 -6.72
N GLU A 123 15.88 -6.60 -8.04
CA GLU A 123 16.32 -5.37 -8.71
C GLU A 123 15.40 -4.18 -8.38
N GLU A 124 15.98 -2.99 -8.21
CA GLU A 124 15.24 -1.75 -7.89
C GLU A 124 14.12 -1.45 -8.91
N LYS A 125 14.35 -1.76 -10.20
CA LYS A 125 13.36 -1.59 -11.28
C LYS A 125 12.06 -2.37 -11.04
N SER A 126 12.11 -3.48 -10.30
CA SER A 126 10.93 -4.28 -9.98
C SER A 126 9.94 -3.49 -9.13
N TYR A 127 10.42 -2.61 -8.25
CA TYR A 127 9.56 -1.74 -7.44
C TYR A 127 8.93 -0.63 -8.26
N PHE A 128 9.66 -0.08 -9.23
CA PHE A 128 9.07 0.82 -10.22
C PHE A 128 7.93 0.15 -10.99
N LEU A 129 8.12 -1.09 -11.47
CA LEU A 129 7.08 -1.83 -12.18
C LEU A 129 5.91 -2.21 -11.27
N PHE A 130 6.16 -2.53 -10.00
CA PHE A 130 5.11 -2.71 -8.99
C PHE A 130 4.31 -1.42 -8.77
N GLY A 131 4.98 -0.27 -8.75
CA GLY A 131 4.36 1.05 -8.74
C GLY A 131 3.44 1.26 -9.94
N VAL A 132 3.94 1.00 -11.16
CA VAL A 132 3.14 1.07 -12.39
C VAL A 132 1.91 0.17 -12.29
N LEU A 133 2.06 -1.08 -11.82
CA LEU A 133 0.93 -2.00 -11.63
C LEU A 133 -0.12 -1.47 -10.66
N CYS A 134 0.29 -0.92 -9.52
CA CYS A 134 -0.61 -0.30 -8.55
C CYS A 134 -1.35 0.91 -9.17
N GLY A 135 -0.63 1.74 -9.93
CA GLY A 135 -1.24 2.86 -10.66
C GLY A 135 -2.23 2.39 -11.73
N MET A 136 -1.90 1.32 -12.46
CA MET A 136 -2.80 0.71 -13.44
C MET A 136 -4.04 0.11 -12.79
N ALA A 137 -3.92 -0.53 -11.62
CA ALA A 137 -5.06 -1.05 -10.88
C ALA A 137 -6.03 0.08 -10.50
N LEU A 138 -5.51 1.17 -9.92
CA LEU A 138 -6.31 2.35 -9.57
C LEU A 138 -6.95 2.99 -10.79
N TYR A 139 -6.19 3.19 -11.88
CA TYR A 139 -6.68 3.81 -13.12
C TYR A 139 -7.77 2.98 -13.79
N ASN A 140 -7.68 1.65 -13.71
CA ASN A 140 -8.68 0.73 -14.26
C ASN A 140 -9.83 0.42 -13.29
N HIS A 141 -9.92 1.14 -12.16
CA HIS A 141 -10.93 0.92 -11.11
C HIS A 141 -10.99 -0.53 -10.61
N ASN A 142 -9.84 -1.19 -10.52
CA ASN A 142 -9.76 -2.55 -10.02
C ASN A 142 -9.20 -2.57 -8.60
N ILE A 143 -9.96 -3.19 -7.70
CA ILE A 143 -9.56 -3.41 -6.32
C ILE A 143 -8.54 -4.54 -6.30
N VAL A 144 -7.44 -4.33 -5.57
CA VAL A 144 -6.35 -5.30 -5.42
C VAL A 144 -6.10 -5.60 -3.96
N HIS A 145 -5.65 -6.81 -3.67
CA HIS A 145 -5.15 -7.12 -2.34
C HIS A 145 -3.78 -6.45 -2.16
N LEU A 146 -3.70 -5.49 -1.24
CA LEU A 146 -2.47 -4.77 -0.89
C LEU A 146 -2.39 -4.69 0.65
N PRO A 147 -1.78 -5.70 1.31
CA PRO A 147 -1.69 -5.79 2.76
C PRO A 147 -0.58 -4.87 3.30
N PHE A 148 -0.60 -3.60 2.89
CA PHE A 148 0.30 -2.57 3.41
C PHE A 148 -0.38 -1.79 4.54
N PRO A 149 0.37 -1.33 5.55
CA PRO A 149 -0.15 -0.44 6.58
C PRO A 149 -0.57 0.90 5.96
N LEU A 150 -1.38 1.67 6.70
CA LEU A 150 -1.82 3.01 6.31
C LEU A 150 -0.65 3.96 5.99
N ALA A 151 0.54 3.69 6.57
CA ALA A 151 1.79 4.39 6.25
C ALA A 151 2.07 4.48 4.74
N LEU A 152 1.77 3.44 3.95
CA LEU A 152 1.98 3.49 2.49
C LEU A 152 1.17 4.64 1.88
N PHE A 153 -0.13 4.66 2.16
CA PHE A 153 -1.07 5.61 1.60
C PHE A 153 -0.81 7.03 2.11
N LYS A 154 -0.43 7.18 3.39
CA LYS A 154 0.04 8.45 3.95
C LYS A 154 1.21 9.02 3.16
N LYS A 155 2.25 8.20 2.90
CA LYS A 155 3.40 8.64 2.13
C LYS A 155 3.03 9.02 0.69
N MET A 156 2.08 8.33 0.07
CA MET A 156 1.61 8.63 -1.29
C MET A 156 0.91 10.00 -1.39
N VAL A 157 0.22 10.44 -0.34
CA VAL A 157 -0.48 11.74 -0.28
C VAL A 157 0.31 12.81 0.49
N GLY A 158 1.59 12.57 0.79
CA GLY A 158 2.45 13.56 1.46
C GLY A 158 2.22 13.72 2.97
N VAL A 159 1.49 12.80 3.61
CA VAL A 159 1.29 12.76 5.06
C VAL A 159 2.42 11.96 5.72
N LYS A 160 2.99 12.49 6.81
CA LYS A 160 4.05 11.80 7.56
C LYS A 160 3.45 10.63 8.37
N PRO A 161 4.03 9.41 8.26
CA PRO A 161 3.66 8.30 9.15
C PRO A 161 3.94 8.62 10.63
N SER A 162 3.13 8.07 11.51
CA SER A 162 3.19 8.25 12.96
C SER A 162 3.42 6.92 13.68
N LEU A 163 3.53 6.98 15.01
CA LEU A 163 3.61 5.79 15.87
C LEU A 163 2.40 4.86 15.66
N GLU A 164 1.23 5.39 15.32
CA GLU A 164 0.04 4.55 15.11
C GLU A 164 0.12 3.72 13.84
N ASP A 165 0.82 4.21 12.81
CA ASP A 165 1.09 3.40 11.63
C ASP A 165 2.11 2.29 11.94
N LEU A 166 3.08 2.56 12.83
CA LEU A 166 4.01 1.53 13.31
C LEU A 166 3.27 0.50 14.17
N ARG A 167 2.29 0.91 14.97
CA ARG A 167 1.45 -0.01 15.73
C ARG A 167 0.54 -0.86 14.84
N GLU A 168 0.09 -0.34 13.70
CA GLU A 168 -0.61 -1.15 12.69
C GLU A 168 0.33 -2.19 12.09
N PHE A 169 1.53 -1.79 11.68
CA PHE A 169 2.51 -2.68 11.05
C PHE A 169 3.09 -3.71 12.03
N ASP A 170 3.58 -3.27 13.17
CA ASP A 170 4.15 -4.06 14.25
C ASP A 170 3.46 -3.71 15.59
N PRO A 171 2.39 -4.44 15.94
CA PRO A 171 1.62 -4.16 17.15
C PRO A 171 2.38 -4.37 18.45
N VAL A 172 3.45 -5.18 18.45
CA VAL A 172 4.25 -5.42 19.66
C VAL A 172 5.16 -4.23 19.89
N VAL A 173 5.98 -3.88 18.89
CA VAL A 173 6.89 -2.73 18.98
C VAL A 173 6.11 -1.43 19.15
N GLY A 174 5.06 -1.20 18.37
CA GLY A 174 4.27 0.02 18.45
C GLY A 174 3.60 0.22 19.81
N ARG A 175 3.12 -0.85 20.46
CA ARG A 175 2.60 -0.77 21.84
C ARG A 175 3.71 -0.47 22.84
N SER A 176 4.85 -1.15 22.77
CA SER A 176 5.98 -0.91 23.66
C SER A 176 6.50 0.53 23.59
N LEU A 177 6.61 1.09 22.39
CA LEU A 177 7.02 2.48 22.21
C LEU A 177 5.97 3.48 22.71
N ARG A 178 4.68 3.15 22.63
CA ARG A 178 3.62 3.98 23.25
C ARG A 178 3.71 3.94 24.78
N TYR A 179 3.88 2.75 25.37
CA TYR A 179 4.10 2.59 26.81
C TYR A 179 5.30 3.40 27.30
N LEU A 180 6.41 3.39 26.55
CA LEU A 180 7.59 4.22 26.85
C LEU A 180 7.23 5.73 26.94
N LEU A 181 6.36 6.22 26.06
CA LEU A 181 5.98 7.63 26.05
C LEU A 181 5.01 8.00 27.19
N GLU A 182 4.02 7.14 27.45
CA GLU A 182 2.86 7.47 28.28
C GLU A 182 3.02 7.02 29.74
N ASP A 183 3.57 5.83 29.98
CA ASP A 183 3.46 5.14 31.28
C ASP A 183 4.77 5.07 32.07
N TYR A 184 5.92 5.24 31.42
CA TYR A 184 7.21 5.27 32.11
C TYR A 184 7.47 6.62 32.78
N THR A 185 7.67 6.59 34.10
CA THR A 185 8.12 7.75 34.89
C THR A 185 9.60 8.06 34.63
N ASP A 186 10.05 9.24 35.06
CA ASP A 186 11.41 9.68 34.78
C ASP A 186 12.47 8.74 35.37
N ASP A 187 12.21 8.21 36.56
CA ASP A 187 13.08 7.27 37.29
C ASP A 187 13.01 5.85 36.68
N ASP A 188 11.85 5.42 36.16
CA ASP A 188 11.68 4.08 35.58
C ASP A 188 12.50 3.87 34.30
N VAL A 189 12.68 4.91 33.48
CA VAL A 189 13.47 4.78 32.23
C VAL A 189 14.95 4.63 32.56
N GLU A 190 15.47 5.39 33.51
CA GLU A 190 16.91 5.41 33.82
C GLU A 190 17.33 4.20 34.67
N GLU A 191 16.48 3.72 35.57
CA GLU A 191 16.82 2.59 36.45
C GLU A 191 16.42 1.22 35.89
N ASN A 192 15.36 1.13 35.07
CA ASN A 192 14.79 -0.16 34.66
C ASN A 192 14.89 -0.47 33.15
N LEU A 193 15.30 0.48 32.31
CA LEU A 193 15.40 0.27 30.86
C LEU A 193 16.85 0.41 30.36
N ASP A 194 17.52 -0.71 30.13
CA ASP A 194 18.80 -0.76 29.41
C ASP A 194 18.60 -0.63 27.89
N MET A 195 17.93 0.46 27.48
CA MET A 195 17.63 0.77 26.08
C MET A 195 18.61 1.81 25.54
N THR A 196 18.99 1.63 24.28
CA THR A 196 19.83 2.57 23.54
C THR A 196 19.18 2.95 22.22
N PHE A 197 19.73 3.94 21.53
CA PHE A 197 19.33 4.32 20.18
C PHE A 197 19.69 3.27 19.11
N THR A 198 20.20 2.11 19.50
CA THR A 198 20.43 0.99 18.60
C THR A 198 19.24 0.02 18.59
N VAL A 199 18.64 -0.21 17.43
CA VAL A 199 17.44 -1.05 17.26
C VAL A 199 17.65 -2.15 16.21
N SER A 200 16.77 -3.15 16.18
CA SER A 200 16.71 -4.14 15.10
C SER A 200 15.59 -3.79 14.13
N TRP A 201 15.87 -3.75 12.83
CA TRP A 201 14.87 -3.54 11.77
C TRP A 201 15.24 -4.37 10.54
N ASP A 202 14.31 -5.21 10.06
CA ASP A 202 14.55 -6.11 8.91
C ASP A 202 15.82 -6.96 9.09
N ASP A 203 15.98 -7.55 10.29
CA ASP A 203 17.15 -8.31 10.75
C ASP A 203 18.49 -7.53 10.78
N LEU A 204 18.45 -6.20 10.65
CA LEU A 204 19.62 -5.33 10.71
C LEU A 204 19.66 -4.55 12.02
N LYS A 205 20.82 -4.55 12.67
CA LYS A 205 21.11 -3.66 13.81
C LYS A 205 21.40 -2.26 13.28
N VAL A 206 20.58 -1.28 13.62
CA VAL A 206 20.65 0.10 13.11
C VAL A 206 20.80 1.09 14.26
N GLU A 207 21.76 2.00 14.13
CA GLU A 207 21.92 3.16 15.02
C GLU A 207 21.00 4.31 14.58
N LEU A 208 20.09 4.70 15.47
CA LEU A 208 19.10 5.76 15.22
C LEU A 208 19.72 7.15 15.33
N ASP A 209 20.76 7.34 16.15
CA ASP A 209 21.53 8.58 16.24
C ASP A 209 22.97 8.38 15.73
N PRO A 210 23.25 8.64 14.44
CA PRO A 210 24.58 8.44 13.86
C PRO A 210 25.68 9.29 14.50
N LYS A 211 25.32 10.34 15.26
CA LYS A 211 26.29 11.23 15.91
C LYS A 211 26.78 10.67 17.23
N GLU A 212 26.00 9.81 17.87
CA GLU A 212 26.26 9.27 19.20
C GLU A 212 25.84 7.80 19.26
N THR A 213 26.75 6.92 18.82
CA THR A 213 26.49 5.47 18.84
C THR A 213 26.36 4.96 20.27
N GLY A 214 25.31 4.16 20.52
CA GLY A 214 25.05 3.61 21.85
C GLY A 214 24.49 4.63 22.84
N LYS A 215 24.00 5.79 22.36
CA LYS A 215 23.26 6.77 23.16
C LYS A 215 22.15 6.08 23.94
N SER A 216 22.12 6.23 25.26
CA SER A 216 21.06 5.66 26.10
C SER A 216 19.74 6.39 25.90
N VAL A 217 18.64 5.64 26.00
CA VAL A 217 17.30 6.23 26.05
C VAL A 217 17.06 6.71 27.47
N THR A 218 16.67 7.97 27.61
CA THR A 218 16.36 8.62 28.89
C THR A 218 15.01 9.32 28.79
N SER A 219 14.49 9.73 29.93
CA SER A 219 13.19 10.40 30.03
C SER A 219 13.12 11.71 29.23
N PHE A 220 14.26 12.39 29.08
CA PHE A 220 14.39 13.61 28.28
C PHE A 220 14.44 13.35 26.76
N ASN A 221 14.88 12.17 26.32
CA ASN A 221 15.10 11.88 24.91
C ASN A 221 14.17 10.78 24.34
N LYS A 222 13.31 10.15 25.16
CA LYS A 222 12.40 9.08 24.74
C LYS A 222 11.52 9.43 23.53
N LYS A 223 11.05 10.68 23.45
CA LYS A 223 10.31 11.16 22.27
C LYS A 223 11.16 11.19 21.00
N GLN A 224 12.40 11.66 21.12
CA GLN A 224 13.36 11.65 20.00
C GLN A 224 13.63 10.22 19.54
N PHE A 225 13.80 9.27 20.47
CA PHE A 225 13.98 7.86 20.16
C PHE A 225 12.80 7.29 19.37
N VAL A 226 11.56 7.50 19.83
CA VAL A 226 10.36 7.01 19.14
C VAL A 226 10.19 7.65 17.76
N ASP A 227 10.37 8.97 17.65
CA ASP A 227 10.30 9.67 16.37
C ASP A 227 11.36 9.16 15.38
N ALA A 228 12.58 8.86 15.86
CA ALA A 228 13.65 8.31 15.06
C ALA A 228 13.36 6.87 14.62
N TYR A 229 12.73 6.05 15.48
CA TYR A 229 12.29 4.69 15.15
C TYR A 229 11.25 4.71 14.02
N VAL A 230 10.18 5.51 14.17
CA VAL A 230 9.14 5.64 13.13
C VAL A 230 9.74 6.14 11.81
N ASN A 231 10.68 7.08 11.89
CA ASN A 231 11.39 7.58 10.71
C ASN A 231 12.30 6.51 10.07
N LEU A 232 12.95 5.66 10.87
CA LEU A 232 13.69 4.52 10.35
C LEU A 232 12.75 3.58 9.60
N ALA A 233 11.68 3.14 10.26
CA ALA A 233 10.73 2.14 9.77
C ALA A 233 10.11 2.52 8.41
N PHE A 234 9.62 3.76 8.28
CA PHE A 234 8.83 4.15 7.11
C PHE A 234 9.54 5.07 6.13
N ASN A 235 10.70 5.64 6.49
CA ASN A 235 11.45 6.52 5.60
C ASN A 235 12.86 5.99 5.32
N ARG A 236 13.76 5.99 6.30
CA ARG A 236 15.19 5.69 6.03
C ARG A 236 15.42 4.29 5.48
N SER A 237 14.74 3.27 6.00
CA SER A 237 14.91 1.88 5.55
C SER A 237 14.40 1.68 4.13
N ALA A 238 13.30 2.33 3.77
CA ALA A 238 12.57 2.10 2.54
C ALA A 238 12.85 3.14 1.43
N GLU A 239 13.64 4.18 1.69
CA GLU A 239 13.71 5.40 0.85
C GLU A 239 13.89 5.10 -0.65
N LYS A 240 14.94 4.34 -1.00
CA LYS A 240 15.25 4.04 -2.41
C LYS A 240 14.14 3.24 -3.09
N VAL A 241 13.66 2.21 -2.40
CA VAL A 241 12.64 1.29 -2.91
C VAL A 241 11.30 1.99 -3.06
N PHE A 242 10.91 2.77 -2.05
CA PHE A 242 9.69 3.53 -2.03
C PHE A 242 9.69 4.60 -3.12
N GLU A 243 10.82 5.27 -3.38
CA GLU A 243 10.90 6.27 -4.45
C GLU A 243 10.72 5.64 -5.82
N GLU A 244 11.29 4.45 -6.07
CA GLU A 244 11.05 3.72 -7.31
C GLU A 244 9.58 3.33 -7.47
N PHE A 245 8.97 2.78 -6.42
CA PHE A 245 7.53 2.51 -6.38
C PHE A 245 6.70 3.75 -6.67
N ARG A 246 6.97 4.86 -5.97
CA ARG A 246 6.26 6.13 -6.12
C ARG A 246 6.41 6.68 -7.55
N ARG A 247 7.62 6.63 -8.10
CA ARG A 247 7.93 7.03 -9.47
C ARG A 247 7.15 6.23 -10.50
N GLY A 248 7.01 4.92 -10.29
CA GLY A 248 6.21 4.03 -11.13
C GLY A 248 4.72 4.32 -11.05
N PHE A 249 4.19 4.47 -9.84
CA PHE A 249 2.76 4.76 -9.61
C PHE A 249 2.31 6.03 -10.33
N PHE A 250 3.10 7.11 -10.22
CA PHE A 250 2.81 8.38 -10.87
C PHE A 250 3.15 8.44 -12.37
N LYS A 251 3.60 7.33 -12.99
CA LYS A 251 3.54 7.23 -14.45
C LYS A 251 2.12 7.04 -14.96
N VAL A 252 1.25 6.46 -14.14
CA VAL A 252 -0.12 6.13 -14.51
C VAL A 252 -1.10 7.14 -13.93
N CYS A 253 -0.99 7.39 -12.62
CA CYS A 253 -1.88 8.29 -11.90
C CYS A 253 -1.33 9.72 -11.87
N ASP A 254 -2.23 10.70 -11.94
CA ASP A 254 -1.86 12.11 -11.77
C ASP A 254 -1.59 12.39 -10.29
N ARG A 255 -0.44 13.01 -10.01
CA ARG A 255 -0.01 13.34 -8.65
C ARG A 255 -0.94 14.33 -7.97
N ASP A 256 -1.38 15.35 -8.70
CA ASP A 256 -2.24 16.40 -8.16
C ASP A 256 -3.61 15.82 -7.76
N VAL A 257 -4.07 14.79 -8.47
CA VAL A 257 -5.33 14.10 -8.15
C VAL A 257 -5.18 13.20 -6.93
N VAL A 258 -4.07 12.47 -6.83
CA VAL A 258 -3.83 11.53 -5.72
C VAL A 258 -3.61 12.27 -4.40
N GLU A 259 -2.92 13.42 -4.43
CA GLU A 259 -2.68 14.23 -3.22
C GLU A 259 -3.96 14.89 -2.66
N LEU A 260 -5.09 14.86 -3.39
CA LEU A 260 -6.40 15.32 -2.86
C LEU A 260 -7.06 14.32 -1.91
N PHE A 261 -6.63 13.06 -1.91
CA PHE A 261 -7.22 12.02 -1.06
C PHE A 261 -6.74 12.14 0.38
N GLN A 262 -7.63 11.82 1.33
CA GLN A 262 -7.17 11.38 2.65
C GLN A 262 -6.53 9.98 2.55
N PRO A 263 -5.55 9.63 3.41
CA PRO A 263 -4.89 8.33 3.37
C PRO A 263 -5.85 7.14 3.38
N GLU A 264 -6.91 7.20 4.21
CA GLU A 264 -7.93 6.17 4.34
C GLU A 264 -8.82 6.07 3.09
N GLU A 265 -9.03 7.19 2.39
CA GLU A 265 -9.78 7.21 1.14
C GLU A 265 -8.97 6.58 0.01
N LEU A 266 -7.67 6.91 -0.09
CA LEU A 266 -6.78 6.29 -1.08
C LEU A 266 -6.68 4.78 -0.85
N ARG A 267 -6.52 4.34 0.41
CA ARG A 267 -6.57 2.92 0.78
C ARG A 267 -7.88 2.28 0.36
N GLY A 268 -9.01 2.93 0.68
CA GLY A 268 -10.34 2.41 0.37
C GLY A 268 -10.61 2.24 -1.12
N VAL A 269 -10.10 3.13 -1.99
CA VAL A 269 -10.28 2.99 -3.44
C VAL A 269 -9.36 1.95 -4.08
N MET A 270 -8.17 1.71 -3.50
CA MET A 270 -7.22 0.72 -4.03
C MET A 270 -7.47 -0.70 -3.51
N VAL A 271 -7.77 -0.83 -2.21
CA VAL A 271 -7.86 -2.12 -1.50
C VAL A 271 -9.31 -2.53 -1.25
N GLY A 272 -10.25 -1.60 -1.42
CA GLY A 272 -11.63 -1.79 -1.00
C GLY A 272 -11.80 -1.55 0.50
N LYS A 273 -13.04 -1.63 0.98
CA LYS A 273 -13.36 -1.71 2.40
C LYS A 273 -13.90 -3.10 2.68
N GLU A 274 -13.44 -3.71 3.78
CA GLU A 274 -14.14 -4.85 4.35
C GLU A 274 -15.42 -4.31 4.97
N ASP A 275 -16.55 -4.46 4.25
CA ASP A 275 -17.86 -4.28 4.86
C ASP A 275 -18.08 -5.46 5.81
N TYR A 276 -17.66 -5.30 7.07
CA TYR A 276 -17.90 -6.31 8.10
C TYR A 276 -19.40 -6.47 8.28
N ASP A 277 -19.91 -7.64 7.88
CA ASP A 277 -21.22 -8.09 8.31
C ASP A 277 -21.13 -8.48 9.79
N TRP A 278 -21.43 -7.50 10.64
CA TRP A 278 -21.44 -7.65 12.09
C TRP A 278 -22.37 -8.75 12.56
N ASP A 279 -23.41 -9.08 11.80
CA ASP A 279 -24.34 -10.16 12.18
C ASP A 279 -23.74 -11.53 11.90
N THR A 280 -22.95 -11.68 10.83
CA THR A 280 -22.13 -12.88 10.59
C THR A 280 -21.02 -13.03 11.63
N LEU A 281 -20.31 -11.95 12.00
CA LEU A 281 -19.26 -12.01 13.02
C LEU A 281 -19.78 -12.37 14.43
N LYS A 282 -20.97 -11.89 14.81
CA LYS A 282 -21.62 -12.26 16.08
C LYS A 282 -21.95 -13.74 16.18
N GLN A 283 -22.21 -14.42 15.07
CA GLN A 283 -22.52 -15.86 15.07
C GLN A 283 -21.27 -16.73 15.33
N VAL A 284 -20.08 -16.23 15.00
CA VAL A 284 -18.80 -16.92 15.18
C VAL A 284 -18.11 -16.51 16.49
N TYR A 285 -18.57 -15.44 17.14
CA TYR A 285 -18.04 -14.98 18.41
C TYR A 285 -18.41 -15.95 19.56
N ILE A 286 -17.46 -16.79 19.95
CA ILE A 286 -17.56 -17.58 21.18
C ILE A 286 -17.17 -16.66 22.34
N GLN A 287 -18.16 -16.27 23.15
CA GLN A 287 -17.94 -15.61 24.44
C GLN A 287 -17.04 -16.50 25.31
N PRO A 288 -15.86 -16.04 25.76
CA PRO A 288 -15.12 -16.72 26.81
C PRO A 288 -16.01 -16.76 28.06
N SER A 289 -16.35 -17.96 28.51
CA SER A 289 -17.15 -18.18 29.71
C SER A 289 -16.44 -17.58 30.91
N PHE A 290 -16.96 -16.45 31.41
CA PHE A 290 -16.63 -15.97 32.76
C PHE A 290 -17.08 -17.04 33.76
N ILE A 291 -16.11 -17.69 34.41
CA ILE A 291 -16.35 -18.54 35.57
C ILE A 291 -16.85 -17.63 36.69
N THR A 292 -18.17 -17.55 36.88
CA THR A 292 -18.75 -16.97 38.09
C THR A 292 -18.59 -18.00 39.21
N GLN A 293 -17.51 -17.90 40.00
CA GLN A 293 -17.50 -18.45 41.35
C GLN A 293 -18.46 -17.62 42.20
N CYS A 294 -19.75 -17.95 42.19
CA CYS A 294 -20.65 -17.57 43.26
C CYS A 294 -20.48 -18.57 44.40
N GLY A 295 -19.92 -18.08 45.52
CA GLY A 295 -19.81 -18.81 46.76
C GLY A 295 -21.18 -19.24 47.29
N ALA A 296 -21.31 -20.53 47.60
CA ALA A 296 -22.36 -21.02 48.47
C ALA A 296 -21.91 -20.79 49.93
N GLY A 297 -22.39 -19.71 50.50
CA GLY A 297 -22.33 -19.41 51.92
C GLY A 297 -23.65 -18.78 52.35
N CYS A 298 -24.63 -19.65 52.63
CA CYS A 298 -25.75 -19.49 53.57
C CYS A 298 -26.63 -20.75 53.52
#